data_AF-A0A964ZEV2-F1
#
_entry.id   AF-A0A964ZEV2-F1
#
_cell.length_a   1.000
_cell.length_b   1.000
_cell.length_c   1.000
_cell.angle_alpha   90.00
_cell.angle_beta   90.00
_cell.angle_gamma   90.00
#
_symmetry.space_group_name_H-M   'P 1'
#
loop_
_entity.id
_entity.type
_entity.pdbx_description
1 polymer ?
#
loop_
_entity_poly.entity_id
_entity_poly.type
_entity_poly.pdbx_seq_one_letter_code
_entity_poly.pdbx_strand_id
1 'polypeptide(L)'
;LRKSSLDELPQFFNVLRGEMSIVGPRPVVPKELSKYGDQVGVYCAMKPGCAGLWQCSGRSETSYEERILLDQLYFKAASMRNDVKILIMTFVSILRREGAK
;
A
#
# COMPACT_ATOMS: atom_id res chain seq x y z
N LEU A 1 -8.66 12.01 18.56
CA LEU A 1 -8.48 10.56 18.23
C LEU A 1 -7.47 10.29 17.11
N ARG A 2 -6.88 11.28 16.42
CA ARG A 2 -5.82 11.11 15.39
C ARG A 2 -4.38 10.98 15.94
N LYS A 3 -4.20 10.72 17.24
CA LYS A 3 -2.89 10.81 17.92
C LYS A 3 -2.34 9.47 18.41
N SER A 4 -3.17 8.43 18.38
CA SER A 4 -2.76 7.05 18.63
C SER A 4 -3.07 6.27 17.36
N SER A 5 -2.08 5.58 16.79
CA SER A 5 -2.22 4.70 15.62
C SER A 5 -3.12 3.48 15.86
N LEU A 6 -4.10 3.58 16.76
CA LEU A 6 -5.11 2.56 17.05
C LEU A 6 -6.01 2.28 15.84
N ASP A 7 -6.05 3.20 14.87
CA ASP A 7 -6.77 3.05 13.60
C ASP A 7 -6.16 1.96 12.69
N GLU A 8 -4.91 1.52 12.96
CA GLU A 8 -4.20 0.50 12.19
C GLU A 8 -4.32 -0.92 12.77
N LEU A 9 -4.77 -1.07 14.03
CA LEU A 9 -5.01 -2.39 14.66
C LEU A 9 -5.99 -3.28 13.87
N PRO A 10 -7.11 -2.76 13.33
CA PRO A 10 -8.00 -3.56 12.50
C PRO A 10 -7.31 -4.13 11.25
N GLN A 11 -6.37 -3.38 10.66
CA GLN A 11 -5.65 -3.84 9.47
C GLN A 11 -4.68 -4.98 9.79
N PHE A 12 -4.06 -4.95 10.98
CA PHE A 12 -3.22 -6.05 11.45
C PHE A 12 -4.01 -7.37 11.56
N PHE A 13 -5.25 -7.32 12.08
CA PHE A 13 -6.12 -8.50 12.11
C PHE A 13 -6.52 -8.99 10.71
N ASN A 14 -6.66 -8.10 9.72
CA ASN A 14 -6.94 -8.50 8.34
C ASN A 14 -5.75 -9.24 7.71
N VAL A 15 -4.52 -8.85 8.07
CA VAL A 15 -3.31 -9.58 7.67
C VAL A 15 -3.31 -10.98 8.29
N LEU A 16 -3.61 -11.09 9.58
CA LEU A 16 -3.68 -12.38 10.27
C LEU A 16 -4.78 -13.30 9.72
N ARG A 17 -5.92 -12.73 9.30
CA ARG A 17 -7.01 -13.46 8.63
C ARG A 17 -6.72 -13.80 7.17
N GLY A 18 -5.59 -13.33 6.62
CA GLY A 18 -5.21 -13.55 5.23
C GLY A 18 -6.03 -12.76 4.20
N GLU A 19 -6.86 -11.82 4.66
CA GLU A 19 -7.65 -10.89 3.83
C GLU A 19 -6.76 -9.79 3.24
N MET A 20 -5.65 -9.45 3.92
CA MET A 20 -4.65 -8.48 3.49
C MET A 20 -3.24 -9.08 3.56
N SER A 21 -2.30 -8.43 2.87
CA SER A 21 -0.87 -8.65 2.99
C SER A 21 -0.23 -7.56 3.85
N ILE A 22 0.95 -7.83 4.40
CA ILE A 22 1.77 -6.79 5.03
C ILE A 22 2.21 -5.76 3.99
N VAL A 23 2.66 -6.24 2.83
CA VAL A 23 3.08 -5.43 1.68
C VAL A 23 2.21 -5.75 0.47
N GLY A 24 1.68 -4.71 -0.18
CA GLY A 24 0.77 -4.85 -1.31
C GLY A 24 0.24 -3.52 -1.81
N PRO A 25 -0.60 -3.53 -2.86
CA PRO A 25 -1.26 -2.33 -3.36
C PRO A 25 -2.21 -1.75 -2.32
N ARG A 26 -2.51 -0.45 -2.42
CA ARG A 26 -3.47 0.22 -1.52
C ARG A 26 -4.86 -0.42 -1.67
N PRO A 27 -5.60 -0.70 -0.57
CA PRO A 27 -6.99 -1.08 -0.69
C PRO A 27 -7.79 0.03 -1.38
N VAL A 28 -8.35 -0.27 -2.56
CA VAL A 28 -9.23 0.65 -3.29
C VAL A 28 -10.69 0.20 -3.21
N VAL A 29 -11.62 1.15 -3.27
CA VAL A 29 -13.05 0.83 -3.31
C VAL A 29 -13.48 0.40 -4.71
N PRO A 30 -14.60 -0.34 -4.88
CA PRO A 30 -15.10 -0.73 -6.20
C PRO A 30 -15.27 0.42 -7.19
N LYS A 31 -15.62 1.62 -6.71
CA LYS A 31 -15.73 2.83 -7.55
C LYS A 31 -14.40 3.35 -8.07
N GLU A 32 -13.30 3.00 -7.40
CA GLU A 32 -11.94 3.40 -7.77
C GLU A 32 -11.28 2.37 -8.69
N LEU A 33 -11.71 1.10 -8.65
CA LEU A 33 -11.26 0.06 -9.58
C LEU A 33 -11.46 0.43 -11.05
N SER A 34 -12.50 1.21 -11.39
CA SER A 34 -12.70 1.71 -12.76
C SER A 34 -11.55 2.56 -13.28
N LYS A 35 -10.79 3.23 -12.38
CA LYS A 35 -9.64 4.06 -12.75
C LYS A 35 -8.41 3.22 -13.15
N TYR A 36 -8.35 1.95 -12.77
CA TYR A 36 -7.26 1.06 -13.18
C TYR A 36 -7.36 0.64 -14.65
N GLY A 37 -8.55 0.74 -15.27
CA GLY A 37 -8.76 0.35 -16.66
C GLY A 37 -8.24 -1.07 -16.94
N ASP A 38 -7.35 -1.19 -17.93
CA ASP A 38 -6.74 -2.47 -18.32
C ASP A 38 -5.83 -3.09 -17.23
N GLN A 39 -5.41 -2.30 -16.25
CA GLN A 39 -4.51 -2.71 -15.17
C GLN A 39 -5.25 -3.30 -13.96
N VAL A 40 -6.58 -3.40 -14.01
CA VAL A 40 -7.39 -4.03 -12.95
C VAL A 40 -6.92 -5.46 -12.67
N GLY A 41 -6.56 -6.21 -13.71
CA GLY A 41 -6.07 -7.59 -13.56
C GLY A 41 -4.80 -7.68 -12.70
N VAL A 42 -3.87 -6.74 -12.86
CA VAL A 42 -2.63 -6.67 -12.07
C VAL A 42 -2.96 -6.39 -10.60
N TYR A 43 -3.85 -5.43 -10.34
CA TYR A 43 -4.29 -5.13 -8.98
C TYR A 43 -4.96 -6.34 -8.32
N CYS A 44 -5.92 -6.98 -9.01
CA CYS A 44 -6.67 -8.14 -8.50
C CYS A 44 -5.82 -9.40 -8.30
N ALA A 45 -4.66 -9.50 -8.96
CA ALA A 45 -3.71 -10.60 -8.77
C ALA A 45 -2.93 -10.50 -7.44
N MET A 46 -3.03 -9.38 -6.73
CA MET A 46 -2.32 -9.13 -5.48
C MET A 46 -3.29 -8.93 -4.33
N LYS A 47 -2.88 -9.33 -3.12
CA LYS A 47 -3.63 -8.99 -1.90
C LYS A 47 -3.33 -7.54 -1.50
N PRO A 48 -4.36 -6.72 -1.19
CA PRO A 48 -4.14 -5.37 -0.68
C PRO A 48 -3.24 -5.36 0.56
N GLY A 49 -2.37 -4.35 0.66
CA GLY A 49 -1.33 -4.23 1.68
C GLY A 49 -1.58 -3.16 2.72
N CYS A 50 -1.10 -3.38 3.95
CA CYS A 50 -0.96 -2.31 4.95
C CYS A 50 0.14 -1.30 4.58
N ALA A 51 1.24 -1.81 4.02
CA ALA A 51 2.31 -1.05 3.41
C ALA A 51 2.36 -1.31 1.90
N GLY A 52 2.95 -0.39 1.15
CA GLY A 52 3.09 -0.54 -0.29
C GLY A 52 4.09 0.44 -0.85
N LEU A 53 4.50 0.23 -2.11
CA LEU A 53 5.47 1.09 -2.78
C LEU A 53 4.98 2.55 -2.81
N TRP A 54 3.68 2.75 -3.06
CA TRP A 54 3.01 4.06 -2.99
C TRP A 54 3.15 4.78 -1.64
N GLN A 55 3.18 4.03 -0.52
CA GLN A 55 3.32 4.57 0.83
C GLN A 55 4.73 5.14 1.09
N CYS A 56 5.72 4.70 0.30
CA CYS A 56 7.11 5.14 0.38
C CYS A 56 7.48 6.17 -0.71
N SER A 57 6.70 6.27 -1.78
CA SER A 57 7.01 7.05 -2.98
C SER A 57 6.37 8.44 -3.05
N GLY A 58 5.73 8.92 -1.98
CA GLY A 58 5.21 10.30 -1.94
C GLY A 58 3.87 10.50 -1.22
N ARG A 59 3.19 9.41 -0.79
CA ARG A 59 1.95 9.35 0.02
C ARG A 59 0.78 10.24 -0.43
N SER A 60 0.93 11.56 -0.31
CA SER A 60 -0.12 12.57 -0.46
C SER A 60 -0.13 13.28 -1.81
N GLU A 61 1.01 13.33 -2.51
CA GLU A 61 1.16 14.05 -3.80
C GLU A 61 1.11 13.14 -5.03
N THR A 62 0.94 11.83 -4.83
CA THR A 62 0.92 10.88 -5.96
C THR A 62 -0.41 10.92 -6.67
N SER A 63 -0.36 11.15 -7.99
CA SER A 63 -1.50 11.06 -8.88
C SER A 63 -2.05 9.62 -8.90
N TYR A 64 -3.29 9.45 -9.35
CA TYR A 64 -3.88 8.11 -9.42
C TYR A 64 -3.13 7.23 -10.45
N GLU A 65 -2.63 7.82 -11.53
CA GLU A 65 -1.83 7.14 -12.55
C GLU A 65 -0.48 6.66 -11.98
N GLU A 66 0.17 7.49 -11.17
CA GLU A 66 1.40 7.11 -10.48
C GLU A 66 1.17 5.94 -9.51
N ARG A 67 0.01 5.91 -8.83
CA ARG A 67 -0.34 4.77 -7.97
C ARG A 67 -0.48 3.48 -8.77
N ILE A 68 -1.20 3.52 -9.89
CA ILE A 68 -1.34 2.37 -10.78
C ILE A 68 0.03 1.90 -11.27
N LEU A 69 0.93 2.83 -11.61
CA LEU A 69 2.30 2.51 -12.01
C LEU A 69 3.08 1.84 -10.87
N LEU A 70 2.99 2.37 -9.65
CA LEU A 70 3.68 1.81 -8.48
C LEU A 70 3.17 0.42 -8.12
N ASP A 71 1.87 0.16 -8.26
CA ASP A 71 1.29 -1.17 -8.08
C ASP A 71 1.82 -2.15 -9.14
N GLN A 72 1.91 -1.73 -10.41
CA GLN A 72 2.53 -2.55 -11.46
C GLN A 72 4.01 -2.81 -11.22
N LEU A 73 4.75 -1.80 -10.75
CA LEU A 73 6.18 -1.95 -10.42
C LEU A 73 6.36 -2.93 -9.26
N TYR A 74 5.49 -2.85 -8.25
CA TYR A 74 5.49 -3.81 -7.16
C TYR A 74 5.17 -5.22 -7.65
N PHE A 75 4.12 -5.40 -8.47
CA PHE A 75 3.76 -6.69 -9.05
C PHE A 75 4.94 -7.34 -9.80
N LYS A 76 5.63 -6.56 -10.64
CA LYS A 76 6.79 -7.05 -11.43
C LYS A 76 8.01 -7.39 -10.57
N ALA A 77 8.17 -6.72 -9.43
CA ALA A 77 9.34 -6.86 -8.56
C ALA A 77 9.02 -7.55 -7.23
N ALA A 78 7.85 -8.21 -7.12
CA ALA A 78 7.39 -8.82 -5.89
C ALA A 78 8.40 -9.89 -5.42
N SER A 79 8.98 -9.67 -4.25
CA SER A 79 9.96 -10.57 -3.64
C SER A 79 10.11 -10.25 -2.16
N MET A 80 10.45 -11.25 -1.34
CA MET A 80 10.66 -11.04 0.10
C MET A 80 11.67 -9.92 0.39
N ARG A 81 12.72 -9.78 -0.43
CA ARG A 81 13.71 -8.71 -0.28
C ARG A 81 13.09 -7.32 -0.49
N ASN A 82 12.24 -7.18 -1.50
CA ASN A 82 11.57 -5.92 -1.78
C ASN A 82 10.49 -5.61 -0.74
N ASP A 83 9.80 -6.62 -0.21
CA ASP A 83 8.85 -6.45 0.89
C ASP A 83 9.54 -5.90 2.15
N VAL A 84 10.67 -6.50 2.54
CA VAL A 84 11.47 -6.01 3.68
C VAL A 84 11.93 -4.57 3.45
N LYS A 85 12.38 -4.25 2.22
CA LYS A 85 12.77 -2.87 1.87
C LYS A 85 11.60 -1.89 2.03
N ILE A 86 10.41 -2.24 1.53
CA ILE A 86 9.21 -1.41 1.63
C ILE A 86 8.80 -1.23 3.10
N LEU A 87 8.90 -2.27 3.92
CA LEU A 87 8.61 -2.19 5.35
C LEU A 87 9.57 -1.22 6.07
N ILE A 88 10.87 -1.34 5.81
CA ILE A 88 11.88 -0.42 6.38
C ILE A 88 11.60 1.02 5.96
N MET A 89 11.36 1.26 4.67
CA MET A 89 11.05 2.59 4.15
C MET A 89 9.76 3.16 4.77
N THR A 90 8.74 2.33 4.94
CA THR A 90 7.49 2.71 5.59
C THR A 90 7.72 3.12 7.05
N PHE A 91 8.51 2.34 7.79
CA PHE A 91 8.86 2.62 9.18
C PHE A 91 9.68 3.92 9.32
N VAL A 92 10.68 4.12 8.46
CA VAL A 92 11.48 5.36 8.41
C VAL A 92 10.61 6.58 8.14
N SER A 93 9.67 6.48 7.19
CA SER A 93 8.75 7.58 6.87
C SER A 93 7.83 7.95 8.04
N ILE A 94 7.35 6.95 8.80
CA ILE A 94 6.56 7.18 10.03
C ILE A 94 7.41 7.87 11.09
N LEU A 95 8.65 7.40 11.33
CA LEU A 95 9.56 8.02 12.31
C LEU A 95 9.91 9.47 11.95
N ARG A 96 10.05 9.78 10.68
CA ARG A 96 10.31 11.15 10.18
C ARG A 96 9.10 12.07 10.24
N ARG A 97 7.91 11.58 10.64
CA ARG A 97 6.62 12.30 10.59
C ARG A 97 6.27 12.84 9.20
N GLU A 98 6.87 12.29 8.15
CA GLU A 98 6.53 12.62 6.77
C GLU A 98 5.16 11.99 6.45
N GLY A 99 4.09 12.77 6.61
CA GLY A 99 2.73 12.35 6.24
C GLY A 99 1.64 12.57 7.28
N ALA A 100 1.94 13.07 8.47
CA ALA A 100 0.92 13.53 9.43
C ALA A 100 0.91 15.07 9.48
N LYS A 101 0.06 15.68 8.65
CA LYS A 101 -0.51 17.01 8.91
C LYS A 101 -1.92 16.83 9.45
#